data_AF-A0A955BAE1-F1
#
_entry.id   AF-A0A955BAE1-F1
#
_cell.length_a   1.000
_cell.length_b   1.000
_cell.length_c   1.000
_cell.angle_alpha   90.00
_cell.angle_beta   90.00
_cell.angle_gamma   90.00
#
_symmetry.space_group_name_H-M   'P 1'
#
loop_
_entity.id
_entity.type
_entity.pdbx_description
1 polymer ?
#
loop_
_entity_poly.entity_id
_entity_poly.type
_entity_poly.pdbx_seq_one_letter_code
_entity_poly.pdbx_strand_id
1 'polypeptide(L)'
;MSKKFVFSLQAVLDTRAAEQRQRRLQLAEALRAEADALAAEQSVRAELARLESDLRLATASTNIDLLLLTETHRRQHALRNQLVALAAQRAELSSQANHCREALVAANRDLRVMESLREKQADEHRRERARRVLGA
;
A
#
# COMPACT_ATOMS: atom_id res chain seq x y z
N MET A 1 32.89 -35.00 19.16
CA MET A 1 32.44 -33.85 18.36
C MET A 1 30.99 -33.52 18.71
N SER A 2 30.68 -32.31 19.21
CA SER A 2 29.29 -31.94 19.51
C SER A 2 28.53 -31.64 18.22
N LYS A 3 27.33 -32.20 18.04
CA LYS A 3 26.45 -31.85 16.91
C LYS A 3 26.13 -30.35 16.94
N LYS A 4 26.14 -29.72 15.75
CA LYS A 4 25.68 -28.33 15.55
C LYS A 4 24.15 -28.31 15.67
N PHE A 5 23.59 -27.19 16.14
CA PHE A 5 22.14 -26.97 16.16
C PHE A 5 21.59 -26.92 14.73
N VAL A 6 20.50 -27.63 14.47
CA VAL A 6 19.77 -27.60 13.20
C VAL A 6 18.30 -27.39 13.53
N PHE A 7 17.70 -26.34 12.99
CA PHE A 7 16.27 -26.08 13.14
C PHE A 7 15.49 -26.88 12.11
N SER A 8 14.66 -27.83 12.56
CA SER A 8 13.93 -28.75 11.69
C SER A 8 12.92 -28.05 10.77
N LEU A 9 12.46 -26.85 11.13
CA LEU A 9 11.50 -26.06 10.37
C LEU A 9 12.14 -24.89 9.61
N GLN A 10 13.44 -24.97 9.29
CA GLN A 10 14.14 -23.89 8.59
C GLN A 10 13.48 -23.55 7.24
N ALA A 11 13.10 -24.55 6.44
CA ALA A 11 12.42 -24.31 5.17
C ALA A 11 11.07 -23.59 5.33
N VAL A 12 10.34 -23.87 6.42
CA VAL A 12 9.08 -23.18 6.75
C VAL A 12 9.37 -21.73 7.12
N LEU A 13 10.39 -21.47 7.95
CA LEU A 13 10.81 -20.12 8.32
C LEU A 13 11.20 -19.29 7.08
N ASP A 14 11.96 -19.88 6.16
CA ASP A 14 12.38 -19.20 4.92
C ASP A 14 11.18 -18.87 4.01
N THR A 15 10.21 -19.78 3.94
CA THR A 15 8.95 -19.58 3.21
C THR A 15 8.13 -18.44 3.81
N ARG A 16 7.99 -18.39 5.15
CA ARG A 16 7.27 -17.29 5.83
C ARG A 16 7.98 -15.95 5.67
N ALA A 17 9.31 -15.94 5.66
CA ALA A 17 10.09 -14.73 5.39
C ALA A 17 9.90 -14.26 3.93
N ALA A 18 9.83 -15.18 2.97
CA ALA A 18 9.52 -14.85 1.59
C ALA A 18 8.10 -14.30 1.44
N GLU A 19 7.11 -14.91 2.10
CA GLU A 19 5.73 -14.43 2.12
C GLU A 19 5.66 -13.00 2.68
N GLN A 20 6.31 -12.71 3.81
CA GLN A 20 6.37 -11.36 4.37
C GLN A 20 6.94 -10.34 3.38
N ARG A 21 8.03 -10.69 2.68
CA ARG A 21 8.60 -9.82 1.63
C ARG A 21 7.61 -9.58 0.49
N GLN A 22 6.91 -10.63 0.05
CA GLN A 22 5.88 -10.50 -0.98
C GLN A 22 4.73 -9.58 -0.52
N ARG A 23 4.26 -9.69 0.72
CA ARG A 23 3.22 -8.81 1.26
C ARG A 23 3.67 -7.35 1.35
N ARG A 24 4.95 -7.10 1.64
CA ARG A 24 5.52 -5.74 1.61
C ARG A 24 5.51 -5.14 0.21
N LEU A 25 5.87 -5.93 -0.81
CA LEU A 25 5.82 -5.49 -2.20
C LEU A 25 4.39 -5.16 -2.63
N GLN A 26 3.44 -6.05 -2.34
CA GLN A 26 2.01 -5.84 -2.63
C GLN A 26 1.47 -4.56 -1.97
N LEU A 27 1.82 -4.32 -0.71
CA LEU A 27 1.44 -3.07 -0.04
C LEU A 27 2.06 -1.84 -0.71
N ALA A 28 3.34 -1.91 -1.08
CA ALA A 28 4.00 -0.80 -1.76
C ALA A 28 3.36 -0.48 -3.11
N GLU A 29 2.98 -1.50 -3.88
CA GLU A 29 2.25 -1.37 -5.15
C GLU A 29 0.87 -0.72 -4.94
N ALA A 30 0.10 -1.20 -3.96
CA ALA A 30 -1.22 -0.65 -3.66
C ALA A 30 -1.14 0.84 -3.23
N LEU A 31 -0.17 1.19 -2.39
CA LEU A 31 0.04 2.58 -1.95
C LEU A 31 0.48 3.48 -3.10
N ARG A 32 1.31 2.97 -4.02
CA ARG A 32 1.71 3.71 -5.21
C ARG A 32 0.50 4.00 -6.09
N ALA A 33 -0.34 2.99 -6.35
CA ALA A 33 -1.55 3.18 -7.14
C ALA A 33 -2.51 4.20 -6.49
N GLU A 34 -2.69 4.14 -5.17
CA GLU A 34 -3.49 5.12 -4.42
C GLU A 34 -2.92 6.54 -4.54
N ALA A 35 -1.60 6.71 -4.47
CA ALA A 35 -0.93 8.00 -4.63
C ALA A 35 -1.06 8.54 -6.06
N ASP A 36 -0.92 7.70 -7.07
CA ASP A 36 -1.08 8.07 -8.48
C ASP A 36 -2.53 8.54 -8.75
N ALA A 37 -3.53 7.84 -8.19
CA ALA A 37 -4.93 8.24 -8.29
C ALA A 37 -5.23 9.56 -7.57
N LEU A 38 -4.61 9.80 -6.41
CA LEU A 38 -4.70 11.09 -5.70
C LEU A 38 -4.09 12.23 -6.53
N ALA A 39 -2.93 12.01 -7.14
CA ALA A 39 -2.28 13.00 -8.00
C ALA A 39 -3.15 13.33 -9.22
N ALA A 40 -3.75 12.31 -9.85
CA ALA A 40 -4.69 12.50 -10.96
C ALA A 40 -5.91 13.34 -10.54
N GLU A 41 -6.49 13.07 -9.37
CA GLU A 41 -7.61 13.84 -8.84
C GLU A 41 -7.23 15.30 -8.58
N GLN A 42 -6.06 15.55 -7.99
CA GLN A 42 -5.56 16.91 -7.77
C GLN A 42 -5.36 17.67 -9.08
N SER A 43 -4.87 17.01 -10.13
CA SER A 43 -4.74 17.59 -11.46
C SER A 43 -6.10 18.01 -12.03
N VAL A 44 -7.11 17.15 -11.95
CA VAL A 44 -8.47 17.47 -12.45
C VAL A 44 -9.11 18.60 -11.64
N ARG A 45 -8.92 18.62 -10.31
CA ARG A 45 -9.40 19.73 -9.46
C ARG A 45 -8.74 21.05 -9.83
N ALA A 46 -7.43 21.05 -10.09
CA ALA A 46 -6.70 22.23 -10.52
C ALA A 46 -7.19 22.73 -11.89
N GLU A 47 -7.49 21.81 -12.82
CA GLU A 47 -8.06 22.15 -14.12
C GLU A 47 -9.46 22.77 -13.98
N LEU A 48 -10.34 22.20 -13.16
CA LEU A 48 -11.66 22.77 -12.86
C LEU A 48 -11.54 24.19 -12.28
N ALA A 49 -10.64 24.40 -11.32
CA ALA A 49 -10.44 25.71 -10.70
C ALA A 49 -9.94 26.75 -11.71
N ARG A 50 -9.03 26.37 -12.61
CA ARG A 50 -8.58 27.23 -13.72
C ARG A 50 -9.75 27.60 -14.63
N LEU A 51 -10.52 26.60 -15.06
CA LEU A 51 -11.65 26.79 -15.95
C LEU A 51 -12.74 27.69 -15.32
N GLU A 52 -12.99 27.56 -14.01
CA GLU A 52 -13.91 28.42 -13.26
C GLU A 52 -13.39 29.86 -13.16
N SER A 53 -12.08 30.06 -13.02
CA SER A 53 -11.46 31.39 -13.05
C SER A 53 -11.60 32.04 -14.43
N ASP A 54 -11.30 31.28 -15.49
CA ASP A 54 -11.38 31.77 -16.88
C ASP A 54 -12.82 32.17 -17.23
N LEU A 55 -13.80 31.38 -16.79
CA LEU A 55 -15.22 31.71 -16.93
C LEU A 55 -15.58 33.04 -16.27
N ARG A 56 -15.17 33.24 -15.01
CA ARG A 56 -15.46 34.49 -14.28
C ARG A 56 -14.91 35.70 -15.01
N LEU A 57 -13.69 35.61 -15.54
CA LEU A 57 -13.06 36.67 -16.32
C LEU A 57 -13.79 36.91 -17.64
N ALA A 58 -14.15 35.85 -18.37
CA ALA A 58 -14.87 35.96 -19.64
C ALA A 58 -16.27 36.58 -19.47
N THR A 59 -16.99 36.21 -18.40
CA THR A 59 -18.32 36.76 -18.11
C THR A 59 -18.32 38.22 -17.64
N ALA A 60 -17.17 38.75 -17.22
CA ALA A 60 -17.03 40.16 -16.84
C ALA A 60 -16.87 41.09 -18.05
N SER A 61 -16.66 40.54 -19.25
CA SER A 61 -16.60 41.27 -20.52
C SER A 61 -17.99 41.62 -21.04
N THR A 62 -18.14 42.76 -21.70
CA THR A 62 -19.41 43.26 -22.25
C THR A 62 -19.91 42.44 -23.44
N ASN A 63 -19.05 41.64 -24.07
CA ASN A 63 -19.40 40.70 -25.14
C ASN A 63 -19.26 39.26 -24.63
N ILE A 64 -20.40 38.64 -24.33
CA ILE A 64 -20.48 37.23 -23.93
C ILE A 64 -20.56 36.36 -25.17
N ASP A 65 -19.58 35.48 -25.35
CA ASP A 65 -19.63 34.42 -26.36
C ASP A 65 -20.40 33.20 -25.78
N LEU A 66 -21.63 33.02 -26.25
CA LEU A 66 -22.51 31.93 -25.82
C LEU A 66 -22.00 30.54 -26.22
N LEU A 67 -21.26 30.43 -27.33
CA LEU A 67 -20.67 29.16 -27.77
C LEU A 67 -19.56 28.75 -26.82
N LEU A 68 -18.63 29.68 -26.53
CA LEU A 68 -17.56 29.47 -25.55
C LEU A 68 -18.12 29.10 -24.17
N LEU A 69 -19.17 29.79 -23.72
CA LEU A 69 -19.84 29.49 -22.45
C LEU A 69 -20.39 28.06 -22.40
N THR A 70 -21.06 27.64 -23.48
CA THR A 70 -21.65 26.29 -23.60
C THR A 70 -20.58 25.20 -23.62
N GLU A 71 -19.50 25.39 -24.40
CA GLU A 71 -18.38 24.45 -24.46
C GLU A 71 -17.68 24.33 -23.10
N THR A 72 -17.52 25.45 -22.40
CA THR A 72 -16.88 25.48 -21.08
C THR A 72 -17.73 24.74 -20.05
N HIS A 73 -19.05 24.93 -20.04
CA HIS A 73 -19.95 24.15 -19.17
C HIS A 73 -19.92 22.65 -19.48
N ARG A 74 -19.88 22.26 -20.76
CA ARG A 74 -19.73 20.85 -21.15
C ARG A 74 -18.43 20.26 -20.61
N ARG A 75 -17.33 21.01 -20.70
CA ARG A 75 -16.03 20.61 -20.12
C ARG A 75 -16.08 20.49 -18.59
N GLN A 76 -16.72 21.44 -17.89
CA GLN A 76 -16.93 21.33 -16.43
C GLN A 76 -17.67 20.06 -16.06
N HIS A 77 -18.75 19.75 -16.77
CA HIS A 77 -19.51 18.52 -16.52
C HIS A 77 -18.65 17.27 -16.73
N ALA A 78 -17.86 17.23 -17.80
CA ALA A 78 -16.94 16.12 -18.05
C ALA A 78 -15.90 15.98 -16.91
N LEU A 79 -15.25 17.07 -16.49
CA LEU A 79 -14.26 17.05 -15.41
C LEU A 79 -14.88 16.66 -14.05
N ARG A 80 -16.10 17.11 -13.75
CA ARG A 80 -16.82 16.72 -12.53
C ARG A 80 -17.15 15.23 -12.53
N ASN A 81 -17.60 14.69 -13.66
CA ASN A 81 -17.82 13.25 -13.80
C ASN A 81 -16.51 12.46 -13.64
N GLN A 82 -15.40 12.98 -14.18
CA GLN A 82 -14.07 12.40 -13.99
C GLN A 82 -13.65 12.41 -12.51
N LEU A 83 -13.93 13.48 -11.75
CA LEU A 83 -13.68 13.50 -10.30
C LEU A 83 -14.48 12.43 -9.55
N VAL A 84 -15.75 12.24 -9.92
CA VAL A 84 -16.59 11.18 -9.31
C VAL A 84 -15.98 9.79 -9.58
N ALA A 85 -15.56 9.54 -10.82
CA ALA A 85 -14.90 8.28 -11.19
C ALA A 85 -13.58 8.07 -10.43
N LEU A 86 -12.73 9.10 -10.34
CA LEU A 86 -11.48 9.06 -9.60
C LEU A 86 -11.70 8.85 -8.10
N ALA A 87 -12.73 9.46 -7.51
CA ALA A 87 -13.07 9.25 -6.11
C ALA A 87 -13.49 7.80 -5.84
N ALA A 88 -14.30 7.21 -6.72
CA ALA A 88 -14.68 5.80 -6.62
C ALA A 88 -13.46 4.87 -6.78
N GLN A 89 -12.59 5.15 -7.75
CA GLN A 89 -11.34 4.41 -7.94
C GLN A 89 -10.43 4.50 -6.70
N ARG A 90 -10.31 5.68 -6.10
CA ARG A 90 -9.52 5.87 -4.88
C ARG A 90 -10.08 5.11 -3.69
N ALA A 91 -11.40 5.08 -3.53
CA ALA A 91 -12.04 4.31 -2.46
C ALA A 91 -11.70 2.81 -2.59
N GLU A 92 -11.75 2.29 -3.82
CA GLU A 92 -11.36 0.90 -4.11
C GLU A 92 -9.88 0.64 -3.83
N LEU A 93 -8.99 1.50 -4.32
CA LEU A 93 -7.54 1.38 -4.07
C LEU A 93 -7.19 1.46 -2.58
N SER A 94 -7.88 2.32 -1.83
CA SER A 94 -7.69 2.45 -0.38
C SER A 94 -8.13 1.18 0.35
N SER A 95 -9.25 0.57 -0.09
CA SER A 95 -9.70 -0.73 0.40
C SER A 95 -8.65 -1.83 0.16
N GLN A 96 -8.09 -1.88 -1.05
CA GLN A 96 -7.02 -2.82 -1.40
C GLN A 96 -5.75 -2.60 -0.59
N ALA A 97 -5.34 -1.35 -0.37
CA ALA A 97 -4.20 -1.02 0.47
C ALA A 97 -4.43 -1.47 1.92
N ASN A 98 -5.64 -1.30 2.45
CA ASN A 98 -6.00 -1.79 3.79
C ASN A 98 -5.93 -3.31 3.87
N HIS A 99 -6.46 -4.03 2.88
CA HIS A 99 -6.35 -5.48 2.83
C HIS A 99 -4.88 -5.94 2.79
N CYS A 100 -4.02 -5.25 2.03
CA CYS A 100 -2.58 -5.53 2.00
C CYS A 100 -1.91 -5.26 3.36
N ARG A 101 -2.31 -4.20 4.08
CA ARG A 101 -1.82 -3.91 5.44
C ARG A 101 -2.16 -5.05 6.40
N GLU A 102 -3.41 -5.51 6.39
CA GLU A 102 -3.86 -6.62 7.24
C GLU A 102 -3.09 -7.92 6.93
N ALA A 103 -2.94 -8.24 5.64
CA ALA A 103 -2.18 -9.40 5.20
C ALA A 103 -0.69 -9.33 5.63
N LEU A 104 -0.08 -8.15 5.56
CA LEU A 104 1.29 -7.95 6.03
C LEU A 104 1.41 -8.10 7.55
N VAL A 105 0.43 -7.61 8.32
CA VAL A 105 0.39 -7.80 9.77
C VAL A 105 0.29 -9.28 10.13
N ALA A 106 -0.57 -10.05 9.44
CA ALA A 106 -0.68 -11.49 9.62
C ALA A 106 0.66 -12.19 9.30
N ALA A 107 1.26 -11.90 8.14
CA ALA A 107 2.55 -12.48 7.75
C ALA A 107 3.68 -12.15 8.75
N ASN A 108 3.70 -10.94 9.32
CA ASN A 108 4.65 -10.56 10.36
C ASN A 108 4.46 -11.37 11.65
N ARG A 109 3.21 -11.62 12.06
CA ARG A 109 2.90 -12.45 13.24
C ARG A 109 3.39 -13.88 13.02
N ASP A 110 3.07 -14.48 11.88
CA ASP A 110 3.48 -15.85 11.54
C ASP A 110 5.00 -16.00 11.54
N LEU A 111 5.72 -15.05 10.93
CA LEU A 111 7.18 -15.05 10.91
C LEU A 111 7.75 -14.96 12.33
N ARG A 112 7.23 -14.04 13.15
CA ARG A 112 7.70 -13.84 14.53
C ARG A 112 7.49 -15.09 15.41
N VAL A 113 6.40 -15.82 15.21
CA VAL A 113 6.15 -17.10 15.90
C VAL A 113 7.21 -18.13 15.53
N MET A 114 7.56 -18.25 14.25
CA MET A 114 8.60 -19.18 13.79
C MET A 114 10.00 -18.79 14.27
N GLU A 115 10.33 -17.50 14.26
CA GLU A 115 11.60 -17.00 14.80
C GLU A 115 11.73 -17.29 16.30
N SER A 116 10.66 -17.05 17.06
CA SER A 116 10.60 -17.34 18.50
C SER A 116 10.73 -18.83 18.80
N LEU A 117 10.11 -19.69 17.98
CA LEU A 117 10.25 -21.14 18.11
C LEU A 117 11.69 -21.59 17.86
N ARG A 118 12.33 -21.04 16.81
CA ARG A 118 13.74 -21.33 16.51
C ARG A 118 14.65 -20.91 17.66
N GLU A 119 14.43 -19.73 18.23
CA GLU A 119 15.23 -19.21 19.34
C GLU A 119 15.11 -20.11 20.58
N LYS A 120 13.89 -20.51 20.95
CA LYS A 120 13.65 -21.44 22.07
C LYS A 120 14.36 -22.77 21.89
N GLN A 121 14.26 -23.38 20.72
CA GLN A 121 14.93 -24.66 20.43
C GLN A 121 16.47 -24.51 20.43
N ALA A 122 16.98 -23.37 19.97
CA ALA A 122 18.41 -23.08 20.03
C ALA A 122 18.90 -22.94 21.48
N ASP A 123 18.11 -22.28 22.34
CA ASP A 123 18.40 -22.16 23.78
C ASP A 123 18.38 -23.50 24.50
N GLU A 124 17.38 -24.34 24.23
CA GLU A 124 17.28 -25.70 24.77
C GLU A 124 18.51 -26.53 24.38
N HIS A 125 18.88 -26.51 23.09
CA HIS A 125 20.08 -27.19 22.61
C HIS A 125 21.37 -26.66 23.27
N ARG A 126 21.49 -25.34 23.48
CA ARG A 126 22.61 -24.74 24.22
C ARG A 126 22.68 -25.24 25.66
N ARG A 127 21.55 -25.26 26.36
CA ARG A 127 21.44 -25.74 27.75
C ARG A 127 21.77 -27.22 27.88
N GLU A 128 21.26 -28.05 26.98
CA GLU A 128 21.59 -29.48 26.94
C GLU A 128 23.09 -29.71 26.70
N ARG A 129 23.69 -28.97 25.78
CA ARG A 129 25.13 -29.03 25.54
C ARG A 129 25.93 -28.64 26.78
N ALA A 130 25.55 -27.55 27.46
CA ALA A 130 26.22 -27.11 28.68
C ALA A 130 26.13 -28.18 29.79
N ARG A 131 24.96 -28.81 29.99
CA ARG A 131 24.79 -29.91 30.95
C ARG A 131 25.69 -31.11 30.64
N ARG A 132 25.80 -31.49 29.37
CA ARG A 132 26.67 -32.62 28.94
C ARG A 132 28.16 -32.32 29.08
N VAL A 133 28.57 -31.06 29.04
CA VAL A 133 29.97 -30.65 29.26
C VAL A 133 30.32 -30.53 30.74
N LEU A 134 29.36 -30.15 31.60
CA LEU A 134 29.58 -30.01 33.05
C LEU A 134 29.39 -31.31 33.85
N GLY A 135 28.67 -32.29 33.30
CA GLY A 135 28.46 -33.60 33.90
C GLY A 135 29.43 -34.69 33.42
N ALA A 136 30.42 -34.33 32.60
CA ALA A 136 31.53 -35.15 32.15
C ALA A 136 32.83 -34.57 32.70
#